data_AF-A0A7Z9ZZH6-F1
#
_entry.id   AF-A0A7Z9ZZH6-F1
#
_cell.length_a   1.000
_cell.length_b   1.000
_cell.length_c   1.000
_cell.angle_alpha   90.00
_cell.angle_beta   90.00
_cell.angle_gamma   90.00
#
_symmetry.space_group_name_H-M   'P 1'
#
loop_
_entity.id
_entity.type
_entity.pdbx_description
1 polymer ?
#
loop_
_entity_poly.entity_id
_entity_poly.type
_entity_poly.pdbx_seq_one_letter_code
_entity_poly.pdbx_strand_id
1 'polypeptide(L)'
;MGAEKRSRGGICGERRRKAAPEAEKLSRFENALAEEHFSLARSASPAVRPLLLFYGLFHLAKATYATLTGRPFRERVHGLTCRFPKGREPSSISEVRVGLKAKGAFRLFESLYDPHPIPAGVSFSLEELIEGKGHAAKIPSLSRHYLALFGLSIVARYEPQLWEEALAGEDPTSAALLSYLERVAEECRREVASVVERRYKPQQ
;
A
#
# COMPACT_ATOMS: atom_id res chain seq x y z
N MET A 1 51.66 12.98 13.18
CA MET A 1 50.62 12.45 14.10
C MET A 1 49.35 13.24 13.81
N GLY A 2 48.47 12.81 12.89
CA GLY A 2 47.43 11.79 13.09
C GLY A 2 46.16 12.50 13.62
N ALA A 3 44.96 12.45 13.04
CA ALA A 3 44.41 11.57 12.02
C ALA A 3 43.27 12.27 11.25
N GLU A 4 43.20 11.95 9.96
CA GLU A 4 42.10 12.16 9.03
C GLU A 4 40.88 11.33 9.48
N LYS A 5 39.67 11.92 9.56
CA LYS A 5 38.42 11.16 9.62
C LYS A 5 37.58 11.46 8.38
N ARG A 6 37.76 10.62 7.36
CA ARG A 6 36.74 10.31 6.36
C ARG A 6 35.75 9.32 6.98
N SER A 7 34.46 9.56 6.80
CA SER A 7 33.53 8.51 6.38
C SER A 7 32.27 9.15 5.79
N ARG A 8 32.25 9.20 4.47
CA ARG A 8 31.07 9.39 3.63
C ARG A 8 30.35 8.04 3.55
N GLY A 9 29.16 7.93 4.13
CA GLY A 9 28.25 6.81 3.92
C GLY A 9 27.19 7.13 2.88
N GLY A 10 27.60 7.60 1.70
CA GLY A 10 26.70 7.75 0.56
C GLY A 10 26.40 6.37 -0.03
N ILE A 11 25.12 6.05 -0.19
CA ILE A 11 24.65 4.83 -0.86
C ILE A 11 25.02 4.95 -2.35
N CYS A 12 26.26 4.56 -2.66
CA CYS A 12 26.83 4.56 -4.01
C CYS A 12 26.93 3.12 -4.51
N GLY A 13 26.19 2.81 -5.57
CA GLY A 13 26.50 1.74 -6.50
C GLY A 13 26.25 0.30 -6.03
N GLU A 14 24.98 -0.09 -5.83
CA GLU A 14 24.64 -1.51 -5.87
C GLU A 14 24.67 -2.00 -7.33
N ARG A 15 25.85 -2.46 -7.75
CA ARG A 15 26.02 -3.33 -8.92
C ARG A 15 25.06 -4.52 -8.79
N ARG A 16 24.35 -4.80 -9.88
CA ARG A 16 23.50 -5.97 -10.18
C ARG A 16 23.85 -7.18 -9.30
N ARG A 17 23.25 -7.31 -8.12
CA ARG A 17 23.25 -8.59 -7.42
C ARG A 17 22.27 -9.47 -8.19
N LYS A 18 22.77 -10.55 -8.82
CA LYS A 18 21.90 -11.60 -9.37
C LYS A 18 20.94 -11.99 -8.25
N ALA A 19 19.63 -11.89 -8.49
CA ALA A 19 18.64 -12.29 -7.50
C ALA A 19 18.94 -13.73 -7.06
N ALA A 20 18.84 -14.01 -5.76
CA ALA A 20 18.93 -15.38 -5.31
C ALA A 20 17.83 -16.20 -6.02
N PRO A 21 18.10 -17.43 -6.51
CA PRO A 21 17.09 -18.24 -7.21
C PRO A 21 15.76 -18.37 -6.46
N GLU A 22 15.83 -18.36 -5.12
CA GLU A 22 14.66 -18.35 -4.23
C GLU A 22 13.82 -17.06 -4.36
N ALA A 23 14.46 -15.89 -4.45
CA ALA A 23 13.75 -14.61 -4.56
C ALA A 23 13.03 -14.45 -5.90
N GLU A 24 13.60 -14.97 -6.99
CA GLU A 24 12.95 -14.99 -8.29
C GLU A 24 11.72 -15.90 -8.30
N LYS A 25 11.86 -17.12 -7.73
CA LYS A 25 10.73 -18.06 -7.60
C LYS A 25 9.60 -17.46 -6.76
N LEU A 26 9.94 -16.87 -5.61
CA LEU A 26 8.96 -16.24 -4.73
C LEU A 26 8.31 -15.03 -5.39
N SER A 27 9.07 -14.19 -6.10
CA SER A 27 8.50 -13.05 -6.84
C SER A 27 7.41 -13.50 -7.82
N ARG A 28 7.67 -14.53 -8.64
CA ARG A 28 6.69 -15.07 -9.58
C ARG A 28 5.44 -15.61 -8.88
N PHE A 29 5.62 -16.33 -7.78
CA PHE A 29 4.51 -16.89 -7.02
C PHE A 29 3.64 -15.80 -6.38
N GLU A 30 4.25 -14.80 -5.73
CA GLU A 30 3.53 -13.67 -5.15
C GLU A 30 2.80 -12.86 -6.24
N ASN A 31 3.41 -12.69 -7.42
CA ASN A 31 2.75 -12.02 -8.53
C ASN A 31 1.53 -12.79 -9.03
N ALA A 32 1.61 -14.12 -9.13
CA ALA A 32 0.47 -14.95 -9.49
C ALA A 32 -0.67 -14.85 -8.47
N LEU A 33 -0.35 -14.84 -7.17
CA LEU A 33 -1.35 -14.60 -6.12
C LEU A 33 -1.99 -13.21 -6.23
N ALA A 34 -1.21 -12.18 -6.55
CA ALA A 34 -1.74 -10.83 -6.76
C ALA A 34 -2.77 -10.81 -7.89
N GLU A 35 -2.46 -11.43 -9.02
CA GLU A 35 -3.37 -11.52 -10.17
C GLU A 35 -4.65 -12.28 -9.85
N GLU A 36 -4.55 -13.39 -9.12
CA GLU A 36 -5.72 -14.16 -8.69
C GLU A 36 -6.64 -13.32 -7.80
N HIS A 37 -6.08 -12.64 -6.79
CA HIS A 37 -6.85 -11.76 -5.91
C HIS A 37 -7.52 -10.61 -6.67
N PHE A 38 -6.81 -9.95 -7.58
CA PHE A 38 -7.39 -8.90 -8.40
C PHE A 38 -8.47 -9.44 -9.35
N SER A 39 -8.30 -10.66 -9.88
CA SER A 39 -9.31 -11.32 -10.71
C SER A 39 -10.58 -11.63 -9.93
N LEU A 40 -10.44 -12.19 -8.73
CA LEU A 40 -11.56 -12.45 -7.82
C LEU A 40 -12.24 -11.15 -7.40
N ALA A 41 -11.47 -10.09 -7.11
CA ALA A 41 -12.02 -8.79 -6.74
C ALA A 41 -12.93 -8.20 -7.82
N ARG A 42 -12.60 -8.38 -9.11
CA ARG A 42 -13.46 -7.92 -10.22
C ARG A 42 -14.83 -8.59 -10.25
N SER A 43 -14.90 -9.86 -9.84
CA SER A 43 -16.14 -10.64 -9.89
C SER A 43 -16.90 -10.63 -8.56
N ALA A 44 -16.24 -10.22 -7.47
CA ALA A 44 -16.83 -10.18 -6.14
C ALA A 44 -17.80 -9.01 -5.95
N SER A 45 -18.80 -9.21 -5.10
CA SER A 45 -19.66 -8.12 -4.64
C SER A 45 -18.85 -7.07 -3.88
N PRO A 46 -19.29 -5.80 -3.85
CA PRO A 46 -18.65 -4.75 -3.08
C PRO A 46 -18.43 -5.12 -1.60
N ALA A 47 -19.32 -5.93 -1.01
CA ALA A 47 -19.24 -6.36 0.38
C ALA A 47 -17.88 -6.98 0.77
N VAL A 48 -17.24 -7.74 -0.12
CA VAL A 48 -15.94 -8.41 0.17
C VAL A 48 -14.79 -7.88 -0.68
N ARG A 49 -15.09 -7.05 -1.69
CA ARG A 49 -14.11 -6.55 -2.66
C ARG A 49 -12.88 -5.87 -2.04
N PRO A 50 -12.99 -5.01 -0.99
CA PRO A 50 -11.81 -4.38 -0.40
C PRO A 50 -10.79 -5.37 0.18
N LEU A 51 -11.27 -6.49 0.72
CA LEU A 51 -10.40 -7.53 1.27
C LEU A 51 -9.52 -8.14 0.17
N LEU A 52 -10.14 -8.50 -0.95
CA LEU A 52 -9.45 -9.09 -2.10
C LEU A 52 -8.48 -8.08 -2.73
N LEU A 53 -8.90 -6.82 -2.87
CA LEU A 53 -8.04 -5.76 -3.40
C LEU A 53 -6.81 -5.52 -2.50
N PHE A 54 -7.01 -5.47 -1.18
CA PHE A 54 -5.91 -5.28 -0.23
C PHE A 54 -4.90 -6.42 -0.30
N TYR A 55 -5.34 -7.68 -0.29
CA TYR A 55 -4.44 -8.81 -0.39
C TYR A 55 -3.78 -8.93 -1.77
N GLY A 56 -4.49 -8.57 -2.84
CA GLY A 56 -3.89 -8.45 -4.18
C GLY A 56 -2.74 -7.44 -4.21
N LEU A 57 -2.94 -6.25 -3.65
CA LEU A 57 -1.88 -5.25 -3.53
C LEU A 57 -0.76 -5.68 -2.59
N PHE A 58 -1.08 -6.39 -1.50
CA PHE A 58 -0.08 -6.92 -0.58
C PHE A 58 0.84 -7.94 -1.27
N HIS A 59 0.27 -8.87 -2.04
CA HIS A 59 1.03 -9.83 -2.84
C HIS A 59 1.84 -9.13 -3.94
N LEU A 60 1.27 -8.12 -4.60
CA LEU A 60 1.99 -7.31 -5.58
C LEU A 60 3.19 -6.59 -4.95
N ALA A 61 3.04 -6.06 -3.73
CA ALA A 61 4.11 -5.42 -2.98
C ALA A 61 5.25 -6.40 -2.65
N LYS A 62 4.91 -7.64 -2.25
CA LYS A 62 5.89 -8.70 -1.98
C LYS A 62 6.66 -9.10 -3.24
N ALA A 63 5.96 -9.28 -4.36
CA ALA A 63 6.57 -9.57 -5.65
C ALA A 63 7.52 -8.44 -6.08
N THR A 64 7.06 -7.19 -5.99
CA THR A 64 7.84 -5.99 -6.34
C THR A 64 9.11 -5.90 -5.51
N TYR A 65 9.02 -6.09 -4.20
CA TYR A 65 10.17 -6.10 -3.32
C TYR A 65 11.18 -7.18 -3.71
N ALA A 66 10.73 -8.40 -3.97
CA ALA A 66 11.59 -9.50 -4.36
C ALA A 66 12.29 -9.25 -5.70
N THR A 67 11.57 -8.68 -6.67
CA THR A 67 12.11 -8.27 -7.98
C THR A 67 13.18 -7.19 -7.84
N LEU A 68 12.93 -6.15 -7.04
CA LEU A 68 13.81 -4.98 -6.97
C LEU A 68 15.01 -5.15 -6.03
N THR A 69 14.88 -5.98 -4.99
CA THR A 69 15.94 -6.19 -3.99
C THR A 69 16.70 -7.50 -4.15
N GLY A 70 16.16 -8.44 -4.94
CA GLY A 70 16.67 -9.80 -5.05
C GLY A 70 16.56 -10.62 -3.75
N ARG A 71 15.68 -10.22 -2.82
CA ARG A 71 15.47 -10.84 -1.50
C ARG A 71 13.99 -11.16 -1.24
N PRO A 72 13.67 -12.25 -0.53
CA PRO A 72 12.28 -12.56 -0.16
C PRO A 72 11.69 -11.51 0.79
N PHE A 73 10.41 -11.19 0.60
CA PHE A 73 9.64 -10.36 1.53
C PHE A 73 9.18 -11.19 2.74
N ARG A 74 9.73 -10.94 3.93
CA ARG A 74 9.48 -11.75 5.14
C ARG A 74 8.64 -11.06 6.22
N GLU A 75 8.36 -9.77 6.07
CA GLU A 75 7.62 -9.01 7.06
C GLU A 75 6.17 -9.49 7.16
N ARG A 76 5.72 -9.75 8.38
CA ARG A 76 4.42 -10.36 8.69
C ARG A 76 3.42 -9.37 9.24
N VAL A 77 3.88 -8.22 9.75
CA VAL A 77 2.97 -7.17 10.24
C VAL A 77 2.82 -6.08 9.19
N HIS A 78 1.60 -5.57 9.00
CA HIS A 78 1.33 -4.54 7.98
C HIS A 78 2.08 -3.22 8.23
N GLY A 79 2.35 -2.89 9.49
CA GLY A 79 2.92 -1.59 9.89
C GLY A 79 1.92 -0.44 9.91
N LEU A 80 0.63 -0.78 9.97
CA LEU A 80 -0.49 0.16 9.93
C LEU A 80 -1.44 -0.08 11.11
N THR A 81 -2.30 0.90 11.37
CA THR A 81 -3.40 0.86 12.36
C THR A 81 -4.62 1.52 11.78
N CYS A 82 -5.81 1.01 12.09
CA CYS A 82 -7.04 1.77 11.95
C CYS A 82 -7.39 2.40 13.30
N ARG A 83 -7.88 3.64 13.27
CA ARG A 83 -8.32 4.39 14.43
C ARG A 83 -9.72 4.92 14.16
N PHE A 84 -10.59 4.70 15.12
CA PHE A 84 -11.97 5.14 15.14
C PHE A 84 -12.14 6.34 16.09
N PRO A 85 -13.23 7.12 15.97
CA PRO A 85 -13.56 8.16 16.93
C PRO A 85 -13.56 7.64 18.37
N LYS A 86 -13.11 8.47 19.32
CA LYS A 86 -13.14 8.11 20.74
C LYS A 86 -14.50 8.45 21.34
N GLY A 87 -15.09 7.52 22.08
CA GLY A 87 -16.30 7.75 22.86
C GLY A 87 -17.60 7.72 22.07
N ARG A 88 -17.56 7.37 20.77
CA ARG A 88 -18.73 7.10 19.95
C ARG A 88 -18.37 6.23 18.75
N GLU A 89 -19.39 5.58 18.18
CA GLU A 89 -19.25 4.91 16.89
C GLU A 89 -19.04 5.94 15.76
N PRO A 90 -18.29 5.58 14.70
CA PRO A 90 -18.20 6.39 13.49
C PRO A 90 -19.57 6.45 12.79
N SER A 91 -19.96 7.63 12.33
CA SER A 91 -21.20 7.79 11.53
C SER A 91 -20.95 7.76 10.02
N SER A 92 -19.68 7.69 9.61
CA SER A 92 -19.27 7.58 8.21
C SER A 92 -17.84 7.05 8.16
N ILE A 93 -17.51 6.34 7.08
CA ILE A 93 -16.14 5.86 6.83
C ILE A 93 -15.12 7.01 6.73
N SER A 94 -15.57 8.23 6.44
CA SER A 94 -14.73 9.44 6.43
C SER A 94 -14.04 9.72 7.78
N GLU A 95 -14.61 9.24 8.90
CA GLU A 95 -14.06 9.44 10.23
C GLU A 95 -13.00 8.40 10.61
N VAL A 96 -12.91 7.31 9.84
CA VAL A 96 -11.92 6.25 10.06
C VAL A 96 -10.56 6.74 9.58
N ARG A 97 -9.54 6.61 10.44
CA ARG A 97 -8.18 7.03 10.13
C ARG A 97 -7.21 5.86 10.05
N VAL A 98 -6.33 5.88 9.05
CA VAL A 98 -5.24 4.92 8.88
C VAL A 98 -3.93 5.55 9.36
N GLY A 99 -3.38 5.02 10.44
CA GLY A 99 -2.14 5.48 11.06
C GLY A 99 -0.94 4.60 10.74
N LEU A 100 0.22 5.23 10.55
CA LEU A 100 1.46 4.57 10.15
C LEU A 100 2.36 4.27 11.36
N LYS A 101 2.89 3.05 11.44
CA LYS A 101 3.91 2.65 12.43
C LYS A 101 5.33 2.89 11.89
N ALA A 102 6.33 2.79 12.74
CA ALA A 102 7.74 2.93 12.35
C ALA A 102 8.31 1.72 11.58
N LYS A 103 7.68 0.54 11.71
CA LYS A 103 8.09 -0.71 11.07
C LYS A 103 6.88 -1.44 10.50
N GLY A 104 7.13 -2.36 9.57
CA GLY A 104 6.14 -3.25 8.99
C GLY A 104 6.16 -3.22 7.47
N ALA A 105 5.28 -4.04 6.87
CA ALA A 105 5.31 -4.36 5.46
C ALA A 105 5.15 -3.13 4.57
N PHE A 106 4.28 -2.20 4.96
CA PHE A 106 4.12 -0.93 4.28
C PHE A 106 5.44 -0.15 4.18
N ARG A 107 6.28 -0.16 5.22
CA ARG A 107 7.58 0.56 5.22
C ARG A 107 8.58 -0.03 4.26
N LEU A 108 8.60 -1.36 4.16
CA LEU A 108 9.45 -2.04 3.17
C LEU A 108 8.98 -1.72 1.75
N PHE A 109 7.66 -1.68 1.52
CA PHE A 109 7.10 -1.38 0.21
C PHE A 109 7.33 0.09 -0.19
N GLU A 110 7.01 1.04 0.68
CA GLU A 110 7.20 2.49 0.50
C GLU A 110 8.65 2.82 0.13
N SER A 111 9.62 2.17 0.79
CA SER A 111 11.04 2.40 0.53
C SER A 111 11.49 2.06 -0.90
N LEU A 112 10.68 1.35 -1.69
CA LEU A 112 11.00 1.00 -3.07
C LEU A 112 10.77 2.15 -4.04
N TYR A 113 9.92 3.13 -3.70
CA TYR A 113 9.46 4.15 -4.63
C TYR A 113 9.43 5.57 -4.05
N ASP A 114 9.49 5.73 -2.74
CA ASP A 114 9.51 7.04 -2.09
C ASP A 114 10.85 7.29 -1.37
N PRO A 115 11.67 8.25 -1.85
CA PRO A 115 12.90 8.63 -1.15
C PRO A 115 12.64 9.44 0.13
N HIS A 116 11.42 9.96 0.32
CA HIS A 116 11.03 10.78 1.47
C HIS A 116 9.85 10.12 2.23
N PRO A 117 10.10 9.04 2.98
CA PRO A 117 9.04 8.23 3.57
C PRO A 117 8.16 9.03 4.54
N ILE A 118 6.88 8.69 4.60
CA ILE A 118 5.90 9.38 5.45
C ILE A 118 6.29 9.19 6.93
N PRO A 119 6.37 10.24 7.77
CA PRO A 119 6.75 10.08 9.17
C PRO A 119 5.86 9.09 9.94
N ALA A 120 6.45 8.32 10.85
CA ALA A 120 5.69 7.45 11.75
C ALA A 120 4.80 8.26 12.69
N GLY A 121 3.64 7.70 13.07
CA GLY A 121 2.65 8.38 13.91
C GLY A 121 1.62 9.21 13.14
N VAL A 122 1.95 9.62 11.91
CA VAL A 122 1.01 10.29 10.98
C VAL A 122 -0.18 9.37 10.68
N SER A 123 -1.35 9.97 10.49
CA SER A 123 -2.56 9.26 10.06
C SER A 123 -3.37 10.10 9.08
N PHE A 124 -4.05 9.44 8.15
CA PHE A 124 -4.93 10.04 7.14
C PHE A 124 -6.34 9.49 7.31
N SER A 125 -7.38 10.28 7.05
CA SER A 125 -8.74 9.73 6.98
C SER A 125 -8.92 8.87 5.72
N LEU A 126 -9.87 7.93 5.75
CA LEU A 126 -10.25 7.21 4.53
C LEU A 126 -10.74 8.15 3.44
N GLU A 127 -11.44 9.23 3.80
CA GLU A 127 -11.84 10.28 2.88
C GLU A 127 -10.63 10.87 2.12
N GLU A 128 -9.60 11.34 2.84
CA GLU A 128 -8.39 11.90 2.22
C GLU A 128 -7.73 10.88 1.28
N LEU A 129 -7.70 9.60 1.68
CA LEU A 129 -7.04 8.55 0.94
C LEU A 129 -7.81 8.12 -0.33
N ILE A 130 -9.13 7.95 -0.22
CA ILE A 130 -10.01 7.53 -1.33
C ILE A 130 -10.08 8.64 -2.38
N GLU A 131 -10.34 9.88 -1.96
CA GLU A 131 -10.52 11.01 -2.86
C GLU A 131 -9.19 11.61 -3.34
N GLY A 132 -8.07 11.30 -2.67
CA GLY A 132 -6.77 11.87 -3.02
C GLY A 132 -6.68 13.36 -2.73
N LYS A 133 -7.28 13.80 -1.62
CA LYS A 133 -7.32 15.20 -1.19
C LYS A 133 -6.55 15.44 0.11
N GLY A 134 -6.53 16.70 0.55
CA GLY A 134 -5.93 17.09 1.84
C GLY A 134 -4.45 16.72 1.96
N HIS A 135 -4.05 16.13 3.08
CA HIS A 135 -2.66 15.73 3.30
C HIS A 135 -2.28 14.50 2.47
N ALA A 136 -3.24 13.64 2.13
CA ALA A 136 -2.99 12.46 1.33
C ALA A 136 -2.68 12.79 -0.15
N ALA A 137 -3.04 13.98 -0.63
CA ALA A 137 -2.63 14.45 -1.96
C ALA A 137 -1.11 14.67 -2.09
N LYS A 138 -0.40 14.78 -0.97
CA LYS A 138 1.04 15.06 -0.92
C LYS A 138 1.90 13.80 -0.89
N ILE A 139 1.30 12.63 -0.72
CA ILE A 139 2.01 11.35 -0.67
C ILE A 139 1.87 10.63 -2.03
N PRO A 140 2.79 9.71 -2.38
CA PRO A 140 2.66 8.92 -3.60
C PRO A 140 1.31 8.19 -3.68
N SER A 141 0.72 8.15 -4.87
CA SER A 141 -0.57 7.49 -5.10
C SER A 141 -0.56 6.03 -4.67
N LEU A 142 0.50 5.26 -4.97
CA LEU A 142 0.65 3.88 -4.52
C LEU A 142 0.61 3.72 -2.98
N SER A 143 1.25 4.65 -2.24
CA SER A 143 1.14 4.69 -0.78
C SER A 143 -0.29 4.96 -0.35
N ARG A 144 -0.94 5.95 -0.97
CA ARG A 144 -2.33 6.30 -0.69
C ARG A 144 -3.28 5.13 -0.93
N HIS A 145 -3.15 4.41 -2.06
CA HIS A 145 -3.96 3.23 -2.37
C HIS A 145 -3.74 2.10 -1.36
N TYR A 146 -2.49 1.84 -0.98
CA TYR A 146 -2.19 0.84 0.05
C TYR A 146 -2.86 1.16 1.39
N LEU A 147 -2.75 2.42 1.83
CA LEU A 147 -3.35 2.86 3.09
C LEU A 147 -4.89 2.80 3.04
N ALA A 148 -5.51 3.28 1.96
CA ALA A 148 -6.96 3.21 1.76
C ALA A 148 -7.46 1.77 1.78
N LEU A 149 -6.85 0.88 0.98
CA LEU A 149 -7.25 -0.53 0.92
C LEU A 149 -7.06 -1.25 2.25
N PHE A 150 -5.99 -0.94 2.99
CA PHE A 150 -5.84 -1.45 4.35
C PHE A 150 -7.02 -1.04 5.23
N GLY A 151 -7.36 0.25 5.26
CA GLY A 151 -8.45 0.75 6.10
C GLY A 151 -9.82 0.20 5.69
N LEU A 152 -10.12 0.20 4.40
CA LEU A 152 -11.35 -0.39 3.87
C LEU A 152 -11.46 -1.89 4.15
N SER A 153 -10.35 -2.63 4.11
CA SER A 153 -10.33 -4.06 4.48
C SER A 153 -10.60 -4.31 5.97
N ILE A 154 -10.32 -3.34 6.84
CA ILE A 154 -10.64 -3.41 8.27
C ILE A 154 -12.13 -3.11 8.45
N VAL A 155 -12.62 -1.99 7.90
CA VAL A 155 -14.03 -1.60 7.98
C VAL A 155 -14.94 -2.71 7.46
N ALA A 156 -14.68 -3.22 6.26
CA ALA A 156 -15.52 -4.26 5.63
C ALA A 156 -15.59 -5.59 6.41
N ARG A 157 -14.66 -5.86 7.33
CA ARG A 157 -14.62 -7.11 8.10
C ARG A 157 -15.06 -6.96 9.55
N TYR A 158 -14.80 -5.80 10.13
CA TYR A 158 -14.93 -5.58 11.56
C TYR A 158 -16.03 -4.58 11.92
N GLU A 159 -16.49 -3.76 10.96
CA GLU A 159 -17.52 -2.74 11.15
C GLU A 159 -18.67 -2.93 10.14
N PRO A 160 -19.47 -4.01 10.24
CA PRO A 160 -20.43 -4.38 9.20
C PRO A 160 -21.54 -3.33 9.00
N GLN A 161 -22.03 -2.69 10.05
CA GLN A 161 -23.05 -1.63 9.94
C GLN A 161 -22.49 -0.40 9.21
N LEU A 162 -21.32 0.09 9.63
CA LEU A 162 -20.64 1.20 8.96
C LEU A 162 -20.34 0.89 7.50
N TRP A 163 -19.99 -0.36 7.20
CA TRP A 163 -19.72 -0.80 5.84
C TRP A 163 -20.97 -0.85 4.97
N GLU A 164 -22.10 -1.33 5.50
CA GLU A 164 -23.39 -1.31 4.83
C GLU A 164 -23.81 0.12 4.46
N GLU A 165 -23.74 1.04 5.42
CA GLU A 165 -24.03 2.47 5.21
C GLU A 165 -23.10 3.09 4.15
N ALA A 166 -21.82 2.75 4.18
CA ALA A 166 -20.86 3.21 3.17
C ALA A 166 -21.19 2.71 1.76
N LEU A 167 -21.75 1.50 1.63
CA LEU A 167 -22.19 0.96 0.35
C LEU A 167 -23.51 1.58 -0.12
N ALA A 168 -24.33 2.11 0.78
CA ALA A 168 -25.54 2.86 0.43
C ALA A 168 -25.22 4.21 -0.24
N GLY A 169 -24.05 4.80 0.04
CA GLY A 169 -23.53 5.94 -0.70
C GLY A 169 -24.13 7.30 -0.32
N GLU A 170 -24.62 7.44 0.92
CA GLU A 170 -25.34 8.65 1.35
C GLU A 170 -24.45 9.87 1.59
N ASP A 171 -23.16 9.68 1.89
CA ASP A 171 -22.18 10.75 2.07
C ASP A 171 -21.17 10.82 0.89
N PRO A 172 -20.47 11.97 0.69
CA PRO A 172 -19.55 12.14 -0.45
C PRO A 172 -18.43 11.10 -0.54
N THR A 173 -17.87 10.66 0.59
CA THR A 173 -16.82 9.64 0.60
C THR A 173 -17.39 8.30 0.16
N SER A 174 -18.57 7.96 0.67
CA SER A 174 -19.31 6.75 0.33
C SER A 174 -19.76 6.74 -1.13
N ALA A 175 -20.15 7.89 -1.69
CA ALA A 175 -20.47 8.05 -3.11
C ALA A 175 -19.25 7.80 -4.03
N ALA A 176 -18.05 8.14 -3.59
CA ALA A 176 -16.80 7.89 -4.34
C ALA A 176 -16.29 6.44 -4.22
N LEU A 177 -16.79 5.67 -3.25
CA LEU A 177 -16.24 4.38 -2.86
C LEU A 177 -16.28 3.33 -3.98
N LEU A 178 -17.42 3.12 -4.62
CA LEU A 178 -17.56 2.07 -5.63
C LEU A 178 -16.67 2.33 -6.85
N SER A 179 -16.64 3.58 -7.32
CA SER A 179 -15.73 4.01 -8.39
C SER A 179 -14.28 3.80 -7.99
N TYR A 180 -13.90 4.11 -6.75
CA TYR A 180 -12.54 3.85 -6.26
C TYR A 180 -12.19 2.35 -6.30
N LEU A 181 -13.08 1.49 -5.80
CA LEU A 181 -12.86 0.04 -5.77
C LEU A 181 -12.76 -0.59 -7.17
N GLU A 182 -13.44 -0.02 -8.17
CA GLU A 182 -13.38 -0.47 -9.56
C GLU A 182 -12.03 -0.18 -10.23
N ARG A 183 -11.41 0.94 -9.89
CA ARG A 183 -10.20 1.45 -10.58
C ARG A 183 -8.90 1.06 -9.90
N VAL A 184 -8.90 0.95 -8.57
CA VAL A 184 -7.68 0.91 -7.75
C VAL A 184 -6.72 -0.24 -8.10
N ALA A 185 -7.22 -1.41 -8.50
CA ALA A 185 -6.36 -2.54 -8.87
C ALA A 185 -5.49 -2.21 -10.10
N GLU A 186 -6.09 -1.60 -11.12
CA GLU A 186 -5.37 -1.21 -12.34
C GLU A 186 -4.41 -0.05 -12.09
N GLU A 187 -4.84 0.94 -11.29
CA GLU A 187 -3.98 2.04 -10.86
C GLU A 187 -2.73 1.53 -10.13
N CYS A 188 -2.90 0.61 -9.17
CA CYS A 188 -1.79 -0.02 -8.45
C CYS A 188 -0.84 -0.79 -9.38
N ARG A 189 -1.36 -1.60 -10.32
CA ARG A 189 -0.54 -2.35 -11.28
C ARG A 189 0.30 -1.41 -12.14
N ARG A 190 -0.32 -0.37 -12.69
CA ARG A 190 0.36 0.63 -13.53
C ARG A 190 1.46 1.36 -12.76
N GLU A 191 1.19 1.76 -11.53
CA GLU A 191 2.18 2.44 -10.69
C GLU A 191 3.35 1.54 -10.33
N VAL A 192 3.10 0.29 -9.96
CA VAL A 192 4.16 -0.70 -9.68
C VAL A 192 5.00 -0.96 -10.91
N ALA A 193 4.39 -1.15 -12.09
CA ALA A 193 5.13 -1.30 -13.34
C ALA A 193 6.06 -0.10 -13.59
N SER A 194 5.56 1.12 -13.35
CA SER A 194 6.35 2.35 -13.48
C SER A 194 7.52 2.43 -12.49
N VAL A 195 7.33 1.99 -11.24
CA VAL A 195 8.39 1.88 -10.22
C VAL A 195 9.48 0.90 -10.68
N VAL A 196 9.06 -0.25 -11.18
CA VAL A 196 9.96 -1.30 -11.66
C VAL A 196 10.78 -0.79 -12.85
N GLU A 197 10.14 -0.20 -13.86
CA GLU A 197 10.80 0.36 -15.04
C GLU A 197 11.84 1.44 -14.69
N ARG A 198 11.51 2.37 -13.79
CA ARG A 198 12.44 3.42 -13.35
C ARG A 198 13.69 2.86 -12.71
N ARG A 199 13.60 1.71 -12.03
CA ARG A 199 14.75 1.06 -11.41
C ARG A 199 15.63 0.31 -12.41
N TYR A 200 15.07 -0.11 -13.56
CA TYR A 200 15.78 -0.81 -14.62
C TYR A 200 16.36 0.09 -15.72
N LYS A 201 15.83 1.31 -15.91
CA LYS A 201 16.48 2.29 -16.79
C LYS A 201 17.76 2.79 -16.11
N PRO A 202 18.95 2.67 -16.74
CA PRO A 202 20.15 3.32 -16.21
C PRO A 202 19.87 4.83 -16.13
N GLN A 203 20.15 5.42 -14.98
CA GLN A 203 20.22 6.88 -14.86
C GLN A 203 21.29 7.33 -15.86
N GLN A 204 20.85 7.96 -16.96
CA GLN A 204 21.73 8.68 -17.87
C GLN A 204 22.23 9.95 -17.20
#